data_AF-A0A2V8H3K4-F1
#
_entry.id   AF-A0A2V8H3K4-F1
#
_cell.length_a   1.000
_cell.length_b   1.000
_cell.length_c   1.000
_cell.angle_alpha   90.00
_cell.angle_beta   90.00
_cell.angle_gamma   90.00
#
_symmetry.space_group_name_H-M   'P 1'
#
loop_
_entity.id
_entity.type
_entity.pdbx_description
1 polymer ?
#
loop_
_entity_poly.entity_id
_entity_poly.type
_entity_poly.pdbx_seq_one_letter_code
_entity_poly.pdbx_strand_id
1 'polypeptide(L)'
;SGVVLFGWGEIFSLFPSTLTDTYGTRHATTNYGFLYMAQGVGSVLGGPVAALLHDAYGSWMPVFGIIIAMNFATAFLAGVLLKPMRQRWLGGRVATVRAAAPAIPAR
;
A
#
# COMPACT_ATOMS: atom_id res chain seq x y z
N SER A 1 9.28 2.77 -21.65
CA SER A 1 8.66 1.45 -21.90
C SER A 1 7.32 1.38 -21.17
N GLY A 2 6.19 1.23 -21.89
CA GLY A 2 4.83 1.35 -21.32
C GLY A 2 4.52 0.46 -20.12
N VAL A 3 5.18 -0.70 -20.00
CA VAL A 3 5.04 -1.62 -18.85
C VAL A 3 5.52 -1.01 -17.53
N VAL A 4 6.59 -0.21 -17.57
CA VAL A 4 7.10 0.47 -16.37
C VAL A 4 6.12 1.59 -15.95
N LEU A 5 5.55 2.30 -16.92
CA LEU A 5 4.51 3.32 -16.71
C LEU A 5 3.22 2.72 -16.16
N PHE A 6 2.84 1.54 -16.64
CA PHE A 6 1.70 0.80 -16.11
C PHE A 6 1.92 0.52 -14.61
N GLY A 7 3.03 -0.11 -14.23
CA GLY A 7 3.32 -0.37 -12.82
C GLY A 7 3.44 0.91 -11.97
N TRP A 8 4.25 1.88 -12.39
CA TRP A 8 4.49 3.11 -11.61
C TRP A 8 3.27 4.03 -11.54
N GLY A 9 2.56 4.24 -12.64
CA GLY A 9 1.40 5.12 -12.70
C GLY A 9 0.17 4.54 -12.00
N GLU A 10 -0.05 3.22 -12.12
CA GLU A 10 -1.12 2.52 -11.45
C GLU A 10 -0.95 2.57 -9.93
N ILE A 11 0.24 2.28 -9.42
CA ILE A 11 0.54 2.31 -7.97
C ILE A 11 0.29 3.69 -7.35
N PHE A 12 0.75 4.76 -8.00
CA PHE A 12 0.57 6.12 -7.48
C PHE A 12 -0.87 6.59 -7.43
N SER A 13 -1.76 6.01 -8.24
CA SER A 13 -3.19 6.31 -8.19
C SER A 13 -3.96 5.34 -7.30
N LEU A 14 -3.55 4.05 -7.26
CA LEU A 14 -4.19 3.01 -6.46
C LEU A 14 -3.95 3.17 -4.96
N PHE A 15 -2.73 3.51 -4.52
CA PHE A 15 -2.48 3.63 -3.08
C PHE A 15 -3.26 4.78 -2.45
N PRO A 16 -3.33 5.98 -3.06
CA PRO A 16 -4.10 7.06 -2.46
C PRO A 16 -5.60 6.80 -2.44
N SER A 17 -6.15 6.27 -3.55
CA SER A 17 -7.57 5.89 -3.64
C SER A 17 -7.92 4.79 -2.64
N THR A 18 -7.11 3.72 -2.53
CA THR A 18 -7.34 2.64 -1.56
C THR A 18 -7.28 3.14 -0.11
N LEU A 19 -6.38 4.08 0.20
CA LEU A 19 -6.31 4.71 1.52
C LEU A 19 -7.57 5.53 1.82
N THR A 20 -8.07 6.29 0.85
CA THR A 20 -9.31 7.08 0.99
C THR A 20 -10.52 6.17 1.13
N ASP A 21 -10.64 5.15 0.29
CA ASP A 21 -11.76 4.20 0.29
C ASP A 21 -11.80 3.38 1.60
N THR A 22 -10.63 3.08 2.15
CA THR A 22 -10.53 2.45 3.46
C THR A 22 -10.79 3.50 4.53
N TYR A 23 -9.86 4.38 4.86
CA TYR A 23 -9.91 5.19 6.07
C TYR A 23 -10.88 6.39 6.02
N GLY A 24 -11.31 6.81 4.83
CA GLY A 24 -12.12 8.01 4.63
C GLY A 24 -11.30 9.30 4.70
N THR A 25 -11.96 10.44 4.49
CA THR A 25 -11.30 11.74 4.34
C THR A 25 -11.01 12.47 5.65
N ARG A 26 -11.60 12.03 6.78
CA ARG A 26 -11.51 12.72 8.09
C ARG A 26 -10.08 12.90 8.62
N HIS A 27 -9.18 11.96 8.33
CA HIS A 27 -7.75 12.03 8.66
C HIS A 27 -6.86 11.84 7.42
N ALA A 28 -7.33 12.31 6.25
CA ALA A 28 -6.65 12.09 4.97
C ALA A 28 -5.20 12.58 5.00
N THR A 29 -4.94 13.78 5.52
CA THR A 29 -3.60 14.37 5.57
C THR A 29 -2.61 13.49 6.35
N THR A 30 -3.02 12.95 7.50
CA THR A 30 -2.16 12.07 8.32
C THR A 30 -1.90 10.75 7.61
N ASN A 31 -2.94 10.14 7.03
CA ASN A 31 -2.82 8.86 6.33
C ASN A 31 -1.93 8.96 5.08
N TYR A 32 -2.07 10.04 4.31
CA TYR A 32 -1.19 10.35 3.20
C TYR A 32 0.23 10.69 3.67
N GLY A 33 0.35 11.39 4.80
CA GLY A 33 1.64 11.67 5.43
C GLY A 33 2.44 10.40 5.69
N PHE A 34 1.82 9.35 6.22
CA PHE A 34 2.51 8.05 6.40
C PHE A 34 2.95 7.40 5.09
N LEU A 35 2.12 7.47 4.03
CA LEU A 35 2.50 6.94 2.71
C LEU A 35 3.74 7.66 2.16
N TYR A 36 3.76 8.99 2.23
CA TYR A 36 4.90 9.78 1.76
C TYR A 36 6.14 9.66 2.65
N MET A 37 5.97 9.47 3.96
CA MET A 37 7.08 9.16 4.86
C MET A 37 7.74 7.83 4.50
N ALA A 38 6.95 6.79 4.21
CA ALA A 38 7.49 5.51 3.76
C ALA A 38 8.30 5.67 2.45
N GLN A 39 7.80 6.46 1.50
CA GLN A 39 8.53 6.79 0.28
C GLN A 39 9.84 7.55 0.57
N GLY A 40 9.80 8.53 1.48
CA GLY A 40 10.98 9.32 1.87
C GLY A 40 12.05 8.48 2.56
N VAL A 41 11.65 7.58 3.46
CA VAL A 41 12.58 6.63 4.09
C VAL A 41 13.19 5.70 3.04
N GLY A 42 12.37 5.21 2.10
CA GLY A 42 12.83 4.38 0.99
C GLY A 42 13.85 5.09 0.09
N SER A 43 13.64 6.37 -0.22
CA SER A 43 14.57 7.13 -1.08
C SER A 43 15.88 7.46 -0.37
N VAL A 44 15.84 7.78 0.92
CA VAL A 44 17.04 8.10 1.72
C VAL A 44 17.90 6.86 1.95
N LEU A 45 17.29 5.72 2.29
CA LEU A 45 18.02 4.49 2.62
C LEU A 45 18.35 3.65 1.38
N GLY A 46 17.48 3.66 0.38
CA GLY A 46 17.60 2.77 -0.78
C GLY A 46 18.87 3.01 -1.59
N GLY A 47 19.23 4.26 -1.84
CA GLY A 47 20.44 4.62 -2.59
C GLY A 47 21.73 4.11 -1.92
N PRO A 48 22.01 4.51 -0.65
CA PRO A 48 23.19 4.04 0.07
C PRO A 48 23.25 2.52 0.22
N VAL A 49 22.14 1.86 0.54
CA VAL A 49 22.09 0.39 0.68
C VAL A 49 22.37 -0.30 -0.65
N ALA A 50 21.80 0.19 -1.75
CA ALA A 50 22.06 -0.35 -3.09
C ALA A 50 23.53 -0.16 -3.50
N ALA A 51 24.12 0.99 -3.21
CA ALA A 51 25.53 1.27 -3.47
C ALA A 51 26.46 0.34 -2.66
N LEU A 52 26.22 0.20 -1.35
CA LEU A 52 26.97 -0.72 -0.48
C LEU A 52 26.92 -2.17 -0.99
N LEU A 53 25.74 -2.60 -1.45
CA LEU A 53 25.58 -3.95 -1.98
C LEU A 53 26.27 -4.11 -3.34
N HIS A 54 26.26 -3.08 -4.17
CA HIS A 54 27.00 -3.10 -5.43
C HIS A 54 28.51 -3.16 -5.18
N ASP A 55 29.03 -2.33 -4.28
CA ASP A 55 30.47 -2.29 -3.95
C ASP A 55 30.96 -3.61 -3.35
N ALA A 56 30.14 -4.26 -2.52
CA ALA A 56 30.50 -5.54 -1.90
C ALA A 56 30.57 -6.72 -2.87
N TYR A 57 29.69 -6.75 -3.88
CA TYR A 57 29.57 -7.89 -4.81
C TYR A 57 30.10 -7.58 -6.23
N GLY A 58 30.43 -6.32 -6.54
CA GLY A 58 30.83 -5.85 -7.86
C GLY A 58 29.75 -5.98 -8.95
N SER A 59 28.50 -6.28 -8.58
CA SER A 59 27.41 -6.58 -9.52
C SER A 59 26.09 -5.98 -9.05
N TRP A 60 25.22 -5.59 -10.00
CA TRP A 60 23.86 -5.11 -9.71
C TRP A 60 22.85 -6.23 -9.54
N MET A 61 23.21 -7.46 -9.91
CA MET A 61 22.29 -8.61 -9.86
C MET A 61 21.73 -8.88 -8.46
N PRO A 62 22.52 -8.81 -7.36
CA PRO A 62 21.99 -8.97 -6.01
C PRO A 62 20.97 -7.89 -5.63
N VAL A 63 21.21 -6.63 -6.01
CA VAL A 63 20.29 -5.51 -5.76
C VAL A 63 18.94 -5.78 -6.43
N PHE A 64 18.96 -6.14 -7.71
CA PHE A 64 17.73 -6.46 -8.44
C PHE A 64 17.03 -7.70 -7.87
N GLY A 65 17.78 -8.74 -7.51
CA GLY A 65 17.23 -9.95 -6.90
C GLY A 65 16.49 -9.66 -5.59
N ILE A 66 17.06 -8.83 -4.72
CA ILE A 66 16.43 -8.42 -3.46
C ILE A 66 15.15 -7.61 -3.75
N ILE A 67 15.20 -6.63 -4.65
CA ILE A 67 14.03 -5.81 -4.99
C ILE A 67 12.89 -6.68 -5.56
N ILE A 68 13.22 -7.65 -6.42
CA ILE A 68 12.24 -8.60 -6.96
C ILE A 68 11.63 -9.45 -5.84
N ALA A 69 12.45 -9.99 -4.93
CA ALA A 69 11.97 -10.76 -3.79
C ALA A 69 11.05 -9.95 -2.87
N MET A 70 11.41 -8.68 -2.60
CA MET A 70 10.58 -7.76 -1.81
C MET A 70 9.24 -7.45 -2.48
N ASN A 71 9.19 -7.35 -3.81
CA ASN A 71 7.94 -7.19 -4.56
C ASN A 71 7.02 -8.41 -4.37
N PHE A 72 7.55 -9.62 -4.51
CA PHE A 72 6.78 -10.84 -4.28
C PHE A 72 6.29 -10.95 -2.83
N ALA A 73 7.14 -10.62 -1.85
CA ALA A 73 6.76 -10.58 -0.45
C ALA A 73 5.62 -9.58 -0.19
N THR A 74 5.68 -8.41 -0.83
CA THR A 74 4.62 -7.39 -0.74
C THR A 74 3.31 -7.88 -1.36
N ALA A 75 3.35 -8.50 -2.54
CA ALA A 75 2.17 -9.07 -3.19
C ALA A 75 1.53 -10.18 -2.33
N PHE A 76 2.36 -11.03 -1.73
CA PHE A 76 1.91 -12.06 -0.80
C PHE A 76 1.25 -11.46 0.45
N LEU A 77 1.89 -10.47 1.08
CA LEU A 77 1.34 -9.76 2.25
C LEU A 77 0.01 -9.08 1.92
N ALA A 78 -0.09 -8.46 0.74
CA ALA A 78 -1.30 -7.81 0.27
C ALA A 78 -2.46 -8.82 0.13
N GLY A 79 -2.17 -9.99 -0.47
CA GLY A 79 -3.16 -11.04 -0.68
C GLY A 79 -3.62 -11.74 0.60
N VAL A 80 -2.67 -12.08 1.49
CA VAL A 80 -2.93 -12.94 2.65
C VAL A 80 -3.34 -12.15 3.89
N LEU A 81 -2.80 -10.95 4.10
CA LEU A 81 -3.05 -10.17 5.31
C LEU A 81 -3.94 -8.96 5.05
N LEU A 82 -3.57 -8.08 4.11
CA LEU A 82 -4.33 -6.85 3.89
C LEU A 82 -5.73 -7.13 3.34
N LYS A 83 -5.89 -8.06 2.40
CA LYS A 83 -7.19 -8.39 1.82
C LYS A 83 -8.23 -8.84 2.87
N PRO A 84 -7.97 -9.85 3.73
CA PRO A 84 -8.95 -10.23 4.75
C PRO A 84 -9.13 -9.16 5.84
N MET A 85 -8.07 -8.43 6.21
CA MET A 85 -8.20 -7.32 7.17
C MET A 85 -9.14 -6.24 6.63
N ARG A 86 -8.99 -5.86 5.35
CA ARG A 86 -9.87 -4.88 4.69
C ARG A 86 -11.32 -5.37 4.63
N GLN A 87 -11.53 -6.64 4.29
CA GLN A 87 -12.87 -7.24 4.25
C GLN A 87 -13.56 -7.22 5.63
N ARG A 88 -12.83 -7.59 6.69
CA ARG A 88 -13.35 -7.54 8.08
C ARG A 88 -13.71 -6.11 8.49
N TRP A 89 -12.85 -5.16 8.18
CA TRP A 89 -13.03 -3.77 8.55
C TRP A 89 -14.22 -3.11 7.82
N LEU A 90 -14.38 -3.39 6.53
CA LEU A 90 -15.55 -2.97 5.76
C LEU A 90 -16.84 -3.66 6.26
N GLY A 91 -16.78 -4.96 6.55
CA GLY A 91 -17.92 -5.71 7.11
C GLY A 91 -18.41 -5.15 8.45
N GLY A 92 -17.47 -4.77 9.34
CA GLY A 92 -17.78 -4.10 10.60
C GLY A 92 -18.48 -2.75 10.39
N ARG A 93 -18.00 -1.93 9.45
CA ARG A 93 -18.65 -0.65 9.11
C ARG A 93 -20.07 -0.83 8.59
N VAL A 94 -20.32 -1.80 7.71
CA VAL A 94 -21.66 -2.09 7.19
C VAL A 94 -22.60 -2.49 8.32
N ALA A 95 -22.14 -3.31 9.27
CA ALA A 95 -22.94 -3.69 10.44
C ALA A 95 -23.30 -2.47 11.31
N THR A 96 -22.34 -1.58 11.59
CA THR A 96 -22.57 -0.34 12.35
C THR A 96 -23.57 0.57 11.66
N VAL A 97 -23.43 0.80 10.34
CA VAL A 97 -24.35 1.66 9.58
C VAL A 97 -25.76 1.07 9.55
N ARG A 98 -25.89 -0.26 9.38
CA ARG A 98 -27.20 -0.93 9.39
C ARG A 98 -27.88 -0.87 10.75
N ALA A 99 -27.12 -0.98 11.84
CA ALA A 99 -27.66 -0.86 13.20
C ALA A 99 -28.11 0.58 13.53
N ALA A 100 -27.48 1.59 12.93
CA ALA A 100 -27.84 3.00 13.10
C ALA A 100 -28.96 3.47 12.16
N ALA A 101 -29.39 2.65 11.19
CA ALA A 101 -30.44 3.02 10.26
C ALA A 101 -31.80 3.08 10.98
N PRO A 102 -32.56 4.19 10.85
CA PRO A 102 -33.87 4.30 11.47
C PRO A 102 -34.80 3.23 10.92
N ALA A 103 -35.52 2.53 11.79
CA ALA A 103 -36.53 1.55 11.39
C ALA A 103 -37.59 2.29 10.58
N ILE A 104 -37.66 2.02 9.27
CA ILE A 104 -38.72 2.52 8.41
C ILE A 104 -39.99 1.77 8.84
N PRO A 105 -40.99 2.43 9.44
CA PRO A 105 -42.23 1.75 9.79
C PRO A 105 -42.90 1.28 8.50
N ALA A 106 -43.23 -0.01 8.45
CA ALA A 106 -44.03 -0.56 7.37
C ALA A 106 -45.41 0.09 7.42
N ARG A 107 -45.79 0.78 6.34
CA ARG A 107 -47.13 1.34 6.15
C ARG A 107 -48.17 0.23 5.98
#